data_AF-A0A940L591-F1
#
_entry.id   AF-A0A940L591-F1
#
_cell.length_a   1.000
_cell.length_b   1.000
_cell.length_c   1.000
_cell.angle_alpha   90.00
_cell.angle_beta   90.00
_cell.angle_gamma   90.00
#
_symmetry.space_group_name_H-M   'P 1'
#
loop_
_entity.id
_entity.type
_entity.pdbx_description
1 polymer ?
#
loop_
_entity_poly.entity_id
_entity_poly.type
_entity_poly.pdbx_seq_one_letter_code
_entity_poly.pdbx_strand_id
1 'polypeptide(L)'
;MRYLAGFSYILTLSLSMSTHAQILPAPSTTTTAAPTITAPATTAPILPAPAATTTTSSALTTQTSAMDVWVQNMRNSYATAAAAQAEAANTAASRAARNAMIGAGLQVLFTACPYLNAAPSAQKSAMGKDGAKIQKVADDTDAIMDKIADQNEFVYADSIDVGTATLIGRDVKATMAPSCDRFMNEDGKMGGWGQKALSLIKGKPSSFGENIPGDIKQWCPNYPKMSSSQRELFWVWAMMSMASSEASCDAGAKNVNAPNGTAMGLFQLEYNKCPKARDLYNANDNIECAVDLLAKELENRDDLMTPTSKGKEGTYWGPLRSDDWNKKRGGDIKGARKTRAIMVKYRYCTGEHKPGEGAELPDSTSEETKPAVDEAKDAKSQKAPKKSQKPSQAPKKQEPLIQSI
;
A
#
# COMPACT_ATOMS: atom_id res chain seq x y z
N MET A 1 11.15 -62.49 -3.45
CA MET A 1 12.21 -62.44 -2.42
C MET A 1 13.53 -62.05 -3.05
N ARG A 2 13.97 -60.80 -2.89
CA ARG A 2 15.38 -60.38 -2.74
C ARG A 2 15.43 -58.86 -2.53
N TYR A 3 16.20 -58.49 -1.52
CA TYR A 3 16.33 -57.21 -0.84
C TYR A 3 16.84 -56.06 -1.73
N LEU A 4 16.29 -54.85 -1.52
CA LEU A 4 17.00 -53.59 -1.76
C LEU A 4 16.92 -52.77 -0.46
N ALA A 5 18.06 -52.64 0.21
CA ALA A 5 18.24 -51.79 1.38
C ALA A 5 18.69 -50.39 0.90
N GLY A 6 17.87 -49.38 1.13
CA GLY A 6 18.22 -47.97 0.95
C GLY A 6 18.77 -47.40 2.24
N PHE A 7 19.99 -46.89 2.20
CA PHE A 7 20.64 -46.14 3.27
C PHE A 7 19.97 -44.77 3.45
N SER A 8 19.38 -44.52 4.62
CA SER A 8 19.00 -43.18 5.09
C SER A 8 20.18 -42.56 5.84
N TYR A 9 20.77 -41.50 5.28
CA TYR A 9 21.63 -40.58 6.03
C TYR A 9 20.76 -39.47 6.62
N ILE A 10 20.52 -39.52 7.94
CA ILE A 10 19.95 -38.40 8.69
C ILE A 10 21.12 -37.53 9.14
N LEU A 11 21.29 -36.38 8.50
CA LEU A 11 22.22 -35.33 8.92
C LEU A 11 21.49 -34.42 9.91
N THR A 12 21.64 -34.64 11.21
CA THR A 12 21.19 -33.71 12.25
C THR A 12 22.16 -32.54 12.35
N LEU A 13 21.81 -31.39 11.79
CA LEU A 13 22.51 -30.13 11.99
C LEU A 13 21.91 -29.42 13.22
N SER A 14 22.60 -29.47 14.35
CA SER A 14 22.23 -28.72 15.56
C SER A 14 22.82 -27.30 15.48
N LEU A 15 21.99 -26.32 15.09
CA LEU A 15 22.30 -24.90 15.25
C LEU A 15 22.00 -24.49 16.70
N SER A 16 23.05 -24.21 17.47
CA SER A 16 22.95 -23.50 18.74
C SER A 16 23.03 -22.00 18.44
N MET A 17 21.91 -21.28 18.55
CA MET A 17 21.91 -19.82 18.57
C MET A 17 21.92 -19.35 20.02
N SER A 18 23.08 -18.90 20.51
CA SER A 18 23.17 -18.14 21.76
C SER A 18 22.86 -16.68 21.49
N THR A 19 21.64 -16.25 21.79
CA THR A 19 21.27 -14.83 21.84
C THR A 19 21.72 -14.23 23.18
N HIS A 20 22.82 -13.49 23.18
CA HIS A 20 23.15 -12.55 24.26
C HIS A 20 22.46 -11.22 23.96
N ALA A 21 21.28 -11.01 24.54
CA ALA A 21 20.66 -9.69 24.57
C ALA A 21 21.28 -8.88 25.73
N GLN A 22 22.17 -7.94 25.40
CA GLN A 22 22.61 -6.94 26.36
C GLN A 22 21.49 -5.90 26.52
N ILE A 23 20.93 -5.82 27.73
CA ILE A 23 19.97 -4.80 28.14
C ILE A 23 20.76 -3.51 28.35
N LEU A 24 20.61 -2.54 27.45
CA LEU A 24 21.07 -1.17 27.68
C LEU A 24 20.08 -0.45 28.60
N PRO A 25 20.55 0.31 29.60
CA PRO A 25 19.67 1.09 30.48
C PRO A 25 19.00 2.23 29.71
N ALA A 26 17.72 2.46 30.01
CA ALA A 26 16.92 3.53 29.44
C ALA A 26 17.50 4.92 29.78
N PRO A 27 17.42 5.91 28.86
CA PRO A 27 17.79 7.28 29.16
C PRO A 27 16.81 7.88 30.17
N SER A 28 17.34 8.34 31.29
CA SER A 28 16.62 9.11 32.30
C SER A 28 16.16 10.44 31.72
N THR A 29 14.84 10.60 31.55
CA THR A 29 14.21 11.87 31.19
C THR A 29 14.24 12.82 32.38
N THR A 30 15.12 13.81 32.33
CA THR A 30 15.11 14.94 33.27
C THR A 30 13.96 15.88 32.88
N THR A 31 12.88 15.86 33.66
CA THR A 31 11.77 16.81 33.55
C THR A 31 12.23 18.19 34.00
N THR A 32 12.63 19.05 33.06
CA THR A 32 12.85 20.47 33.33
C THR A 32 11.49 21.18 33.37
N ALA A 33 11.11 21.66 34.56
CA ALA A 33 9.90 22.43 34.77
C ALA A 33 9.90 23.72 33.93
N ALA A 34 8.81 23.98 33.22
CA ALA A 34 8.59 25.23 32.50
C ALA A 34 8.40 26.40 33.49
N PRO A 35 8.92 27.60 33.20
CA PRO A 35 8.70 28.77 34.03
C PRO A 35 7.26 29.27 33.92
N THR A 36 6.58 29.38 35.06
CA THR A 36 5.30 30.05 35.23
C THR A 36 5.45 31.53 34.88
N ILE A 37 4.80 31.99 33.81
CA ILE A 37 4.67 33.41 33.48
C ILE A 37 3.44 33.94 34.23
N THR A 38 3.67 34.69 35.29
CA THR A 38 2.64 35.41 36.04
C THR A 38 2.26 36.68 35.27
N ALA A 39 0.98 36.81 34.90
CA ALA A 39 0.46 38.04 34.31
C ALA A 39 0.39 39.17 35.36
N PRO A 40 0.84 40.41 35.06
CA PRO A 40 0.66 41.53 35.96
C PRO A 40 -0.79 42.05 35.90
N ALA A 41 -1.38 42.23 37.08
CA ALA A 41 -2.65 42.91 37.28
C ALA A 41 -2.50 44.42 37.02
N THR A 42 -3.22 44.93 36.03
CA THR A 42 -3.32 46.37 35.74
C THR A 42 -4.44 46.98 36.57
N THR A 43 -4.08 47.71 37.63
CA THR A 43 -4.94 48.67 38.31
C THR A 43 -5.01 49.96 37.49
N ALA A 44 -6.23 50.35 37.11
CA ALA A 44 -6.51 51.61 36.42
C ALA A 44 -6.57 52.78 37.42
N PRO A 45 -5.86 53.89 37.20
CA PRO A 45 -6.16 55.15 37.86
C PRO A 45 -7.20 55.95 37.05
N ILE A 46 -8.26 56.38 37.73
CA ILE A 46 -9.24 57.37 37.25
C ILE A 46 -8.61 58.76 37.43
N LEU A 47 -8.41 59.51 36.35
CA LEU A 47 -8.09 60.94 36.38
C LEU A 47 -8.84 61.70 35.24
N PRO A 48 -9.10 63.00 35.42
CA PRO A 48 -10.21 63.70 34.78
C PRO A 48 -9.90 64.23 33.37
N ALA A 49 -10.99 64.50 32.65
CA ALA A 49 -11.04 64.99 31.28
C ALA A 49 -10.23 66.28 31.04
N PRO A 50 -9.44 66.36 29.95
CA PRO A 50 -8.93 67.62 29.44
C PRO A 50 -9.79 68.15 28.29
N ALA A 51 -9.84 69.49 28.24
CA ALA A 51 -10.56 70.30 27.28
C ALA A 51 -10.13 70.07 25.82
N ALA A 52 -11.11 70.23 24.92
CA ALA A 52 -10.96 70.17 23.47
C ALA A 52 -9.87 71.15 22.98
N THR A 53 -8.79 70.60 22.44
CA THR A 53 -7.79 71.35 21.66
C THR A 53 -7.67 70.71 20.29
N THR A 54 -8.15 71.41 19.28
CA THR A 54 -8.13 71.02 17.87
C THR A 54 -6.68 70.96 17.39
N THR A 55 -6.09 69.75 17.38
CA THR A 55 -4.74 69.52 16.86
C THR A 55 -4.84 68.76 15.56
N THR A 56 -4.35 69.37 14.49
CA THR A 56 -4.32 68.85 13.12
C THR A 56 -3.40 67.62 13.08
N SER A 57 -3.99 66.42 13.13
CA SER A 57 -3.27 65.16 12.98
C SER A 57 -2.72 65.03 11.56
N SER A 58 -1.43 65.30 11.40
CA SER A 58 -0.69 64.95 10.18
C SER A 58 -0.56 63.43 10.15
N ALA A 59 -1.28 62.79 9.22
CA ALA A 59 -1.20 61.35 9.00
C ALA A 59 0.20 60.99 8.50
N LEU A 60 1.06 60.54 9.41
CA LEU A 60 2.39 60.02 9.09
C LEU A 60 2.21 58.64 8.45
N THR A 61 2.09 58.62 7.12
CA THR A 61 2.05 57.38 6.35
C THR A 61 3.40 56.69 6.47
N THR A 62 3.51 55.73 7.38
CA THR A 62 4.71 54.90 7.53
C THR A 62 4.80 54.02 6.28
N GLN A 63 5.63 54.43 5.32
CA GLN A 63 6.03 53.57 4.22
C GLN A 63 6.75 52.37 4.83
N THR A 64 6.06 51.23 4.91
CA THR A 64 6.68 49.95 5.22
C THR A 64 7.65 49.65 4.11
N SER A 65 8.93 49.47 4.43
CA SER A 65 9.94 49.20 3.41
C SER A 65 9.68 47.82 2.80
N ALA A 66 10.05 47.62 1.53
CA ALA A 66 9.98 46.30 0.91
C ALA A 66 10.74 45.23 1.73
N MET A 67 11.77 45.65 2.49
CA MET A 67 12.51 44.79 3.40
C MET A 67 11.65 44.31 4.58
N ASP A 68 10.79 45.17 5.16
CA ASP A 68 9.91 44.79 6.27
C ASP A 68 8.87 43.74 5.84
N VAL A 69 8.32 43.89 4.62
CA VAL A 69 7.41 42.90 4.03
C VAL A 69 8.12 41.57 3.79
N TRP A 70 9.35 41.61 3.26
CA TRP A 70 10.15 40.41 3.04
C TRP A 70 10.51 39.68 4.35
N VAL A 71 10.95 40.41 5.38
CA VAL A 71 11.25 39.85 6.70
C VAL A 71 10.02 39.23 7.33
N GLN A 72 8.85 39.86 7.21
CA GLN A 72 7.60 39.28 7.71
C GLN A 72 7.21 38.00 6.97
N ASN A 73 7.33 37.96 5.65
CA ASN A 73 7.06 36.75 4.87
C ASN A 73 8.02 35.60 5.24
N MET A 74 9.29 35.90 5.48
CA MET A 74 10.26 34.93 6.00
C MET A 74 9.84 34.38 7.36
N ARG A 75 9.48 35.24 8.32
CA ARG A 75 9.01 34.81 9.65
C ARG A 75 7.78 33.93 9.57
N ASN A 76 6.81 34.30 8.74
CA ASN A 76 5.62 33.50 8.51
C ASN A 76 5.97 32.13 7.94
N SER A 77 6.90 32.06 6.98
CA SER A 77 7.37 30.81 6.39
C SER A 77 8.03 29.89 7.43
N TYR A 78 8.88 30.43 8.30
CA TYR A 78 9.49 29.66 9.40
C TYR A 78 8.47 29.20 10.43
N ALA A 79 7.50 30.04 10.79
CA ALA A 79 6.44 29.66 11.72
C ALA A 79 5.58 28.51 11.18
N THR A 80 5.23 28.54 9.89
CA THR A 80 4.51 27.44 9.23
C THR A 80 5.33 26.15 9.20
N ALA A 81 6.63 26.23 8.88
CA ALA A 81 7.51 25.07 8.90
C ALA A 81 7.64 24.46 10.30
N ALA A 82 7.78 25.29 11.34
CA ALA A 82 7.87 24.83 12.72
C ALA A 82 6.56 24.16 13.20
N ALA A 83 5.40 24.70 12.83
CA ALA A 83 4.10 24.10 13.13
C ALA A 83 3.95 22.72 12.47
N ALA A 84 4.35 22.59 11.19
CA ALA A 84 4.32 21.32 10.47
C ALA A 84 5.24 20.27 11.11
N GLN A 85 6.43 20.67 11.57
CA GLN A 85 7.35 19.78 12.29
C GLN A 85 6.79 19.34 13.65
N ALA A 86 6.13 20.23 14.39
CA ALA A 86 5.50 19.90 15.66
C ALA A 86 4.33 18.91 15.48
N GLU A 87 3.51 19.10 14.45
CA GLU A 87 2.44 18.17 14.08
C GLU A 87 3.01 16.79 13.70
N ALA A 88 4.04 16.75 12.85
CA ALA A 88 4.71 15.51 12.48
C ALA A 88 5.31 14.77 13.69
N ALA A 89 5.93 15.49 14.63
CA ALA A 89 6.46 14.92 15.86
C ALA A 89 5.36 14.34 16.76
N ASN A 90 4.24 15.04 16.91
CA ASN A 90 3.08 14.56 17.66
C ASN A 90 2.46 13.31 17.00
N THR A 91 2.32 13.31 15.67
CA THR A 91 1.86 12.12 14.93
C THR A 91 2.81 10.95 15.14
N ALA A 92 4.13 11.15 15.02
CA ALA A 92 5.13 10.11 15.25
C ALA A 92 5.06 9.55 16.69
N ALA A 93 4.95 10.43 17.69
CA ALA A 93 4.79 10.03 19.09
C ALA A 93 3.50 9.22 19.31
N SER A 94 2.37 9.62 18.70
CA SER A 94 1.11 8.88 18.78
C SER A 94 1.18 7.49 18.12
N ARG A 95 1.96 7.35 17.03
CA ARG A 95 2.19 6.06 16.37
C ARG A 95 3.08 5.17 17.23
N ALA A 96 4.16 5.73 17.79
CA ALA A 96 5.05 5.01 18.71
C ALA A 96 4.28 4.53 19.95
N ALA A 97 3.43 5.37 20.54
CA ALA A 97 2.58 5.01 21.67
C ALA A 97 1.59 3.90 21.31
N ARG A 98 0.93 3.98 20.15
CA ARG A 98 0.04 2.92 19.65
C ARG A 98 0.78 1.59 19.45
N ASN A 99 1.94 1.62 18.81
CA ASN A 99 2.76 0.43 18.61
C ASN A 99 3.24 -0.17 19.94
N ALA A 100 3.59 0.68 20.92
CA ALA A 100 3.96 0.25 22.26
C ALA A 100 2.77 -0.39 23.01
N MET A 101 1.55 0.15 22.90
CA MET A 101 0.36 -0.46 23.50
C MET A 101 0.00 -1.79 22.85
N ILE A 102 0.12 -1.90 21.53
CA ILE A 102 -0.08 -3.18 20.82
C ILE A 102 0.95 -4.21 21.30
N GLY A 103 2.23 -3.84 21.38
CA GLY A 103 3.30 -4.72 21.86
C GLY A 103 3.14 -5.14 23.32
N ALA A 104 2.80 -4.21 24.21
CA ALA A 104 2.57 -4.49 25.62
C ALA A 104 1.30 -5.32 25.84
N GLY A 105 0.22 -5.02 25.11
CA GLY A 105 -1.02 -5.81 25.12
C GLY A 105 -0.78 -7.25 24.67
N LEU A 106 0.03 -7.45 23.61
CA LEU A 106 0.46 -8.78 23.18
C LEU A 106 1.29 -9.48 24.27
N GLN A 107 2.24 -8.79 24.90
CA GLN A 107 3.06 -9.38 25.97
C GLN A 107 2.25 -9.81 27.20
N VAL A 108 1.24 -9.03 27.61
CA VAL A 108 0.34 -9.41 28.71
C VAL A 108 -0.50 -10.64 28.32
N LEU A 109 -0.96 -10.70 27.06
CA LEU A 109 -1.66 -11.87 26.54
C LEU A 109 -0.78 -13.13 26.51
N PHE A 110 0.49 -13.02 26.12
CA PHE A 110 1.41 -14.16 26.08
C PHE A 110 1.92 -14.60 27.46
N THR A 111 2.08 -13.68 28.41
CA THR A 111 2.52 -14.02 29.78
C THR A 111 1.40 -14.52 30.66
N ALA A 112 0.15 -14.08 30.45
CA ALA A 112 -1.01 -14.58 31.20
C ALA A 112 -1.59 -15.91 30.68
N CYS A 113 -1.19 -16.36 29.47
CA CYS A 113 -1.73 -17.59 28.86
C CYS A 113 -0.62 -18.45 28.22
N PRO A 114 0.14 -19.24 29.01
CA PRO A 114 1.18 -20.14 28.50
C PRO A 114 0.66 -21.20 27.50
N TYR A 115 -0.66 -21.38 27.41
CA TYR A 115 -1.32 -22.30 26.47
C TYR A 115 -1.42 -21.77 25.02
N LEU A 116 -1.14 -20.49 24.76
CA LEU A 116 -1.22 -19.92 23.41
C LEU A 116 -0.04 -20.29 22.49
N ASN A 117 1.06 -20.83 23.04
CA ASN A 117 2.20 -21.34 22.26
C ASN A 117 2.09 -22.82 21.89
N ALA A 118 1.00 -23.51 22.26
CA ALA A 118 0.75 -24.87 21.79
C ALA A 118 0.39 -24.85 20.29
N ALA A 119 0.91 -25.82 19.52
CA ALA A 119 0.67 -25.92 18.09
C ALA A 119 -0.84 -25.78 17.73
N PRO A 120 -1.21 -25.18 16.58
CA PRO A 120 -2.62 -24.90 16.22
C PRO A 120 -3.55 -26.12 16.26
N SER A 121 -2.99 -27.33 16.09
CA SER A 121 -3.71 -28.60 16.21
C SER A 121 -4.07 -28.99 17.65
N ALA A 122 -3.30 -28.56 18.65
CA ALA A 122 -3.58 -28.80 20.08
C ALA A 122 -4.57 -27.78 20.66
N GLN A 123 -4.65 -26.57 20.11
CA GLN A 123 -5.58 -25.53 20.57
C GLN A 123 -7.05 -25.88 20.30
N LYS A 124 -7.35 -26.56 19.18
CA LYS A 124 -8.73 -26.94 18.81
C LYS A 124 -9.37 -27.99 19.74
N SER A 125 -8.57 -28.80 20.45
CA SER A 125 -9.12 -29.79 21.39
C SER A 125 -9.18 -29.32 22.84
N ALA A 126 -8.43 -28.28 23.21
CA ALA A 126 -8.37 -27.79 24.59
C ALA A 126 -9.39 -26.69 24.88
N MET A 127 -9.78 -25.89 23.88
CA MET A 127 -10.78 -24.86 24.05
C MET A 127 -12.16 -25.44 23.71
N GLY A 128 -12.90 -25.89 24.71
CA GLY A 128 -14.27 -26.37 24.56
C GLY A 128 -15.23 -25.27 24.06
N LYS A 129 -16.48 -25.27 24.54
CA LYS A 129 -17.49 -24.25 24.16
C LYS A 129 -17.02 -22.80 24.37
N ASP A 130 -16.05 -22.56 25.23
CA ASP A 130 -15.52 -21.23 25.50
C ASP A 130 -14.47 -20.76 24.48
N GLY A 131 -13.84 -21.67 23.72
CA GLY A 131 -12.95 -21.30 22.62
C GLY A 131 -13.66 -20.58 21.49
N ALA A 132 -14.82 -21.08 21.09
CA ALA A 132 -15.64 -20.45 20.06
C ALA A 132 -16.11 -19.05 20.47
N LYS A 133 -16.36 -18.81 21.77
CA LYS A 133 -16.71 -17.47 22.27
C LYS A 133 -15.52 -16.53 22.23
N ILE A 134 -14.33 -16.98 22.63
CA ILE A 134 -13.10 -16.16 22.58
C ILE A 134 -12.78 -15.80 21.14
N GLN A 135 -12.85 -16.76 20.20
CA GLN A 135 -12.64 -16.49 18.78
C GLN A 135 -13.66 -15.48 18.26
N LYS A 136 -14.95 -15.64 18.60
CA LYS A 136 -15.98 -14.67 18.21
C LYS A 136 -15.70 -13.27 18.76
N VAL A 137 -15.25 -13.16 20.01
CA VAL A 137 -14.88 -11.86 20.59
C VAL A 137 -13.70 -11.24 19.85
N ALA A 138 -12.66 -12.02 19.52
CA ALA A 138 -11.55 -11.54 18.70
C ALA A 138 -12.05 -11.07 17.32
N ASP A 139 -12.94 -11.84 16.68
CA ASP A 139 -13.50 -11.49 15.38
C ASP A 139 -14.36 -10.23 15.42
N ASP A 140 -15.21 -10.10 16.45
CA ASP A 140 -16.02 -8.90 16.68
C ASP A 140 -15.12 -7.68 16.96
N THR A 141 -14.00 -7.87 17.69
CA THR A 141 -13.03 -6.81 17.98
C THR A 141 -12.32 -6.35 16.71
N ASP A 142 -11.85 -7.27 15.87
CA ASP A 142 -11.24 -6.92 14.58
C ASP A 142 -12.21 -6.14 13.69
N ALA A 143 -13.47 -6.60 13.58
CA ALA A 143 -14.49 -5.91 12.79
C ALA A 143 -14.81 -4.50 13.32
N ILE A 144 -14.69 -4.28 14.63
CA ILE A 144 -14.80 -2.95 15.24
C ILE A 144 -13.57 -2.11 14.86
N MET A 145 -12.36 -2.67 14.95
CA MET A 145 -11.14 -1.97 14.57
C MET A 145 -11.12 -1.59 13.09
N ASP A 146 -11.66 -2.44 12.21
CA ASP A 146 -11.86 -2.15 10.79
C ASP A 146 -12.80 -0.96 10.58
N LYS A 147 -13.94 -0.95 11.29
CA LYS A 147 -14.88 0.19 11.23
C LYS A 147 -14.25 1.47 11.76
N ILE A 148 -13.46 1.37 12.82
CA ILE A 148 -12.70 2.51 13.35
C ILE A 148 -11.67 2.96 12.31
N ALA A 149 -10.95 2.05 11.65
CA ALA A 149 -10.00 2.40 10.58
C ALA A 149 -10.69 3.06 9.37
N ASP A 150 -11.89 2.62 9.01
CA ASP A 150 -12.72 3.24 7.97
C ASP A 150 -13.23 4.63 8.37
N GLN A 151 -13.41 4.88 9.67
CA GLN A 151 -13.81 6.17 10.23
C GLN A 151 -12.62 7.07 10.59
N ASN A 152 -11.44 6.49 10.71
CA ASN A 152 -10.22 7.19 11.13
C ASN A 152 -9.78 8.17 10.05
N GLU A 153 -8.93 9.09 10.50
CA GLU A 153 -8.43 10.19 9.70
C GLU A 153 -7.72 9.69 8.44
N PHE A 154 -8.09 10.30 7.32
CA PHE A 154 -7.40 10.21 6.06
C PHE A 154 -5.95 10.67 6.22
N VAL A 155 -4.97 9.82 5.90
CA VAL A 155 -3.54 10.14 6.06
C VAL A 155 -2.79 10.10 4.74
N TYR A 156 -1.79 10.96 4.56
CA TYR A 156 -0.86 10.80 3.45
C TYR A 156 -0.04 9.52 3.64
N ALA A 157 0.18 8.78 2.55
CA ALA A 157 1.15 7.70 2.56
C ALA A 157 2.55 8.31 2.73
N ASP A 158 3.33 7.71 3.63
CA ASP A 158 4.70 8.12 3.97
C ASP A 158 5.64 8.22 2.76
N SER A 159 5.34 7.46 1.72
CA SER A 159 6.16 7.31 0.53
C SER A 159 5.73 8.19 -0.66
N ILE A 160 4.84 9.17 -0.45
CA ILE A 160 4.37 10.07 -1.51
C ILE A 160 4.55 11.52 -1.10
N ASP A 161 5.11 12.31 -2.00
CA ASP A 161 5.02 13.76 -1.93
C ASP A 161 3.55 14.21 -1.86
N VAL A 162 3.24 15.13 -0.93
CA VAL A 162 1.88 15.63 -0.70
C VAL A 162 1.27 16.23 -1.96
N GLY A 163 2.06 17.00 -2.73
CA GLY A 163 1.58 17.61 -3.98
C GLY A 163 1.16 16.55 -5.00
N THR A 164 1.95 15.50 -5.13
CA THR A 164 1.67 14.38 -6.02
C THR A 164 0.48 13.55 -5.53
N ALA A 165 0.40 13.28 -4.22
CA ALA A 165 -0.73 12.60 -3.61
C ALA A 165 -2.03 13.35 -3.91
N THR A 166 -2.09 14.67 -3.68
CA THR A 166 -3.27 15.49 -3.97
C THR A 166 -3.69 15.42 -5.42
N LEU A 167 -2.73 15.40 -6.34
CA LEU A 167 -3.05 15.31 -7.76
C LEU A 167 -3.62 13.92 -8.12
N ILE A 168 -3.07 12.85 -7.55
CA ILE A 168 -3.65 11.50 -7.67
C ILE A 168 -5.07 11.47 -7.07
N GLY A 169 -5.29 12.07 -5.89
CA GLY A 169 -6.60 12.14 -5.26
C GLY A 169 -7.66 12.83 -6.12
N ARG A 170 -7.30 13.93 -6.79
CA ARG A 170 -8.17 14.58 -7.77
C ARG A 170 -8.48 13.67 -8.96
N ASP A 171 -7.49 12.92 -9.44
CA ASP A 171 -7.69 11.94 -10.50
C ASP A 171 -8.63 10.81 -10.05
N VAL A 172 -8.56 10.35 -8.79
CA VAL A 172 -9.53 9.41 -8.21
C VAL A 172 -10.95 9.99 -8.29
N LYS A 173 -11.16 11.18 -7.72
CA LYS A 173 -12.48 11.84 -7.70
C LYS A 173 -13.05 12.07 -9.10
N ALA A 174 -12.18 12.35 -10.08
CA ALA A 174 -12.59 12.61 -11.46
C ALA A 174 -12.90 11.34 -12.27
N THR A 175 -12.33 10.17 -11.91
CA THR A 175 -12.35 8.98 -12.77
C THR A 175 -13.07 7.78 -12.18
N MET A 176 -13.20 7.71 -10.84
CA MET A 176 -13.76 6.57 -10.13
C MET A 176 -15.14 6.86 -9.55
N ALA A 177 -15.80 5.82 -9.03
CA ALA A 177 -17.07 5.97 -8.33
C ALA A 177 -16.86 6.77 -7.03
N PRO A 178 -17.84 7.58 -6.57
CA PRO A 178 -17.66 8.41 -5.37
C PRO A 178 -17.23 7.63 -4.11
N SER A 179 -17.78 6.43 -3.91
CA SER A 179 -17.45 5.51 -2.81
C SER A 179 -16.02 4.97 -2.83
N CYS A 180 -15.26 5.20 -3.90
CA CYS A 180 -13.84 4.85 -3.94
C CYS A 180 -12.98 5.82 -3.13
N ASP A 181 -13.55 6.92 -2.63
CA ASP A 181 -12.90 7.86 -1.71
C ASP A 181 -12.34 7.18 -0.45
N ARG A 182 -12.95 6.10 0.01
CA ARG A 182 -12.47 5.28 1.13
C ARG A 182 -11.10 4.63 0.89
N PHE A 183 -10.68 4.50 -0.37
CA PHE A 183 -9.28 4.19 -0.67
C PHE A 183 -8.41 5.44 -0.58
N MET A 184 -8.77 6.48 -1.32
CA MET A 184 -8.05 7.75 -1.34
C MET A 184 -9.01 8.89 -1.65
N ASN A 185 -9.01 9.92 -0.82
CA ASN A 185 -9.87 11.09 -1.01
C ASN A 185 -9.28 12.08 -2.03
N GLU A 186 -10.00 13.16 -2.30
CA GLU A 186 -9.57 14.17 -3.28
C GLU A 186 -8.29 14.92 -2.91
N ASP A 187 -7.95 14.97 -1.62
CA ASP A 187 -6.71 15.57 -1.13
C ASP A 187 -5.50 14.63 -1.30
N GLY A 188 -5.72 13.39 -1.76
CA GLY A 188 -4.66 12.39 -1.92
C GLY A 188 -4.34 11.60 -0.66
N LYS A 189 -5.11 11.82 0.40
CA LYS A 189 -4.96 11.09 1.65
C LYS A 189 -5.64 9.73 1.52
N MET A 190 -5.02 8.68 2.05
CA MET A 190 -5.57 7.33 2.07
C MET A 190 -6.56 7.14 3.21
N GLY A 191 -7.73 6.60 2.89
CA GLY A 191 -8.67 6.09 3.88
C GLY A 191 -8.29 4.68 4.34
N GLY A 192 -9.10 4.07 5.21
CA GLY A 192 -8.84 2.74 5.78
C GLY A 192 -8.58 1.66 4.71
N TRP A 193 -9.35 1.66 3.62
CA TRP A 193 -9.21 0.68 2.54
C TRP A 193 -7.90 0.84 1.78
N GLY A 194 -7.49 2.08 1.51
CA GLY A 194 -6.23 2.39 0.84
C GLY A 194 -5.02 2.01 1.69
N GLN A 195 -5.08 2.32 2.99
CA GLN A 195 -4.05 1.96 3.95
C GLN A 195 -3.92 0.44 4.08
N LYS A 196 -5.03 -0.31 4.18
CA LYS A 196 -5.03 -1.77 4.22
C LYS A 196 -4.43 -2.36 2.94
N ALA A 197 -4.87 -1.89 1.77
CA ALA A 197 -4.34 -2.35 0.49
C ALA A 197 -2.83 -2.08 0.36
N LEU A 198 -2.39 -0.85 0.65
CA LEU A 198 -0.98 -0.47 0.59
C LEU A 198 -0.11 -1.31 1.54
N SER A 199 -0.58 -1.53 2.77
CA SER A 199 0.12 -2.36 3.76
C SER A 199 0.32 -3.80 3.28
N LEU A 200 -0.73 -4.42 2.75
CA LEU A 200 -0.66 -5.79 2.19
C LEU A 200 0.25 -5.88 0.97
N ILE A 201 0.21 -4.85 0.10
CA ILE A 201 1.07 -4.76 -1.09
C ILE A 201 2.55 -4.62 -0.67
N LYS A 202 2.86 -3.73 0.28
CA LYS A 202 4.21 -3.58 0.87
C LYS A 202 4.73 -4.87 1.49
N GLY A 203 3.84 -5.68 2.07
CA GLY A 203 4.18 -7.01 2.61
C GLY A 203 4.50 -8.07 1.55
N LYS A 204 4.37 -7.77 0.25
CA LYS A 204 4.58 -8.71 -0.87
C LYS A 204 5.42 -8.06 -1.99
N PRO A 205 6.66 -7.63 -1.69
CA PRO A 205 7.47 -6.85 -2.63
C PRO A 205 7.75 -7.60 -3.94
N SER A 206 8.01 -8.90 -3.87
CA SER A 206 8.26 -9.76 -5.05
C SER A 206 7.12 -9.76 -6.07
N SER A 207 5.88 -9.58 -5.62
CA SER A 207 4.69 -9.55 -6.49
C SER A 207 4.43 -8.16 -7.06
N PHE A 208 4.76 -7.11 -6.30
CA PHE A 208 4.26 -5.76 -6.56
C PHE A 208 5.35 -4.69 -6.72
N GLY A 209 6.18 -4.46 -5.70
CA GLY A 209 7.19 -3.41 -5.70
C GLY A 209 8.39 -3.73 -6.61
N GLU A 210 8.82 -4.98 -6.62
CA GLU A 210 9.98 -5.45 -7.37
C GLU A 210 9.59 -6.00 -8.75
N ASN A 211 8.37 -6.52 -8.88
CA ASN A 211 7.86 -7.09 -10.12
C ASN A 211 7.73 -6.05 -11.24
N ILE A 212 8.09 -6.43 -12.47
CA ILE A 212 7.90 -5.63 -13.68
C ILE A 212 7.22 -6.52 -14.71
N PRO A 213 5.88 -6.46 -14.85
CA PRO A 213 5.19 -7.29 -15.82
C PRO A 213 5.66 -7.00 -17.26
N GLY A 214 5.75 -8.02 -18.11
CA GLY A 214 6.30 -7.94 -19.47
C GLY A 214 5.52 -6.97 -20.37
N ASP A 215 4.20 -6.97 -20.25
CA ASP A 215 3.29 -6.08 -20.96
C ASP A 215 3.07 -4.72 -20.28
N ILE A 216 3.69 -4.44 -19.12
CA ILE A 216 3.35 -3.25 -18.33
C ILE A 216 3.58 -1.95 -19.09
N LYS A 217 4.54 -1.90 -20.02
CA LYS A 217 4.81 -0.71 -20.83
C LYS A 217 3.65 -0.33 -21.75
N GLN A 218 2.75 -1.27 -22.08
CA GLN A 218 1.54 -0.99 -22.86
C GLN A 218 0.51 -0.21 -22.03
N TRP A 219 0.49 -0.42 -20.72
CA TRP A 219 -0.47 0.16 -19.79
C TRP A 219 0.11 1.36 -19.04
N CYS A 220 1.41 1.32 -18.77
CA CYS A 220 2.14 2.28 -17.98
C CYS A 220 3.61 2.34 -18.45
N PRO A 221 3.91 3.06 -19.55
CA PRO A 221 5.24 3.09 -20.18
C PRO A 221 6.40 3.38 -19.21
N ASN A 222 6.17 4.24 -18.23
CA ASN A 222 7.17 4.67 -17.27
C ASN A 222 7.32 3.74 -16.05
N TYR A 223 6.49 2.69 -15.91
CA TYR A 223 6.48 1.78 -14.77
C TYR A 223 7.86 1.16 -14.44
N PRO A 224 8.65 0.69 -15.41
CA PRO A 224 9.97 0.12 -15.11
C PRO A 224 10.97 1.13 -14.50
N LYS A 225 10.71 2.44 -14.63
CA LYS A 225 11.54 3.51 -14.06
C LYS A 225 11.04 4.01 -12.71
N MET A 226 9.87 3.55 -12.26
CA MET A 226 9.30 3.92 -10.97
C MET A 226 10.09 3.29 -9.82
N SER A 227 10.18 3.99 -8.69
CA SER A 227 10.64 3.41 -7.42
C SER A 227 9.67 2.35 -6.90
N SER A 228 10.09 1.49 -5.96
CA SER A 228 9.21 0.48 -5.34
C SER A 228 7.92 1.12 -4.80
N SER A 229 8.05 2.22 -4.06
CA SER A 229 6.91 2.94 -3.50
C SER A 229 5.92 3.44 -4.56
N GLN A 230 6.42 3.98 -5.67
CA GLN A 230 5.57 4.42 -6.79
C GLN A 230 4.85 3.22 -7.45
N ARG A 231 5.50 2.07 -7.54
CA ARG A 231 4.89 0.84 -8.07
C ARG A 231 3.85 0.25 -7.12
N GLU A 232 4.11 0.23 -5.82
CA GLU A 232 3.15 -0.18 -4.79
C GLU A 232 1.86 0.65 -4.89
N LEU A 233 1.99 1.95 -5.14
CA LEU A 233 0.86 2.86 -5.31
C LEU A 233 0.16 2.72 -6.65
N PHE A 234 0.89 2.40 -7.71
CA PHE A 234 0.26 1.96 -8.95
C PHE A 234 -0.65 0.76 -8.70
N TRP A 235 -0.23 -0.20 -7.87
CA TRP A 235 -1.06 -1.37 -7.55
C TRP A 235 -2.27 -1.01 -6.69
N VAL A 236 -2.15 -0.08 -5.75
CA VAL A 236 -3.32 0.47 -5.03
C VAL A 236 -4.28 1.12 -6.04
N TRP A 237 -3.78 1.96 -6.95
CA TRP A 237 -4.60 2.58 -8.01
C TRP A 237 -5.26 1.55 -8.92
N ALA A 238 -4.55 0.49 -9.30
CA ALA A 238 -5.08 -0.60 -10.12
C ALA A 238 -6.20 -1.36 -9.40
N MET A 239 -6.02 -1.66 -8.10
CA MET A 239 -7.04 -2.25 -7.25
C MET A 239 -8.27 -1.34 -7.15
N MET A 240 -8.10 -0.03 -6.91
CA MET A 240 -9.21 0.93 -6.92
C MET A 240 -9.95 0.96 -8.25
N SER A 241 -9.22 0.91 -9.37
CA SER A 241 -9.79 0.86 -10.72
C SER A 241 -10.66 -0.38 -10.93
N MET A 242 -10.20 -1.53 -10.43
CA MET A 242 -10.96 -2.79 -10.43
C MET A 242 -12.20 -2.67 -9.56
N ALA A 243 -12.07 -2.25 -8.30
CA ALA A 243 -13.21 -2.09 -7.39
C ALA A 243 -14.28 -1.12 -7.95
N SER A 244 -13.85 -0.04 -8.59
CA SER A 244 -14.74 0.93 -9.25
C SER A 244 -15.51 0.33 -10.45
N SER A 245 -14.96 -0.68 -11.10
CA SER A 245 -15.57 -1.33 -12.26
C SER A 245 -16.41 -2.54 -11.86
N GLU A 246 -15.95 -3.31 -10.88
CA GLU A 246 -16.59 -4.55 -10.41
C GLU A 246 -17.80 -4.28 -9.52
N ALA A 247 -17.70 -3.29 -8.62
CA ALA A 247 -18.72 -3.04 -7.60
C ALA A 247 -19.05 -1.55 -7.44
N SER A 248 -18.50 -0.67 -8.26
CA SER A 248 -18.52 0.79 -8.00
C SER A 248 -18.03 1.10 -6.57
N CYS A 249 -17.01 0.39 -6.09
CA CYS A 249 -16.50 0.49 -4.71
C CYS A 249 -17.56 0.30 -3.61
N ASP A 250 -18.63 -0.44 -3.88
CA ASP A 250 -19.61 -0.85 -2.87
C ASP A 250 -19.20 -2.17 -2.22
N ALA A 251 -18.80 -2.12 -0.93
CA ALA A 251 -18.46 -3.31 -0.16
C ALA A 251 -19.67 -4.23 0.11
N GLY A 252 -20.90 -3.69 0.01
CA GLY A 252 -22.14 -4.47 0.11
C GLY A 252 -22.57 -5.14 -1.19
N ALA A 253 -21.86 -4.92 -2.29
CA ALA A 253 -22.25 -5.41 -3.60
C ALA A 253 -22.34 -6.94 -3.64
N LYS A 254 -23.39 -7.45 -4.29
CA LYS A 254 -23.64 -8.89 -4.42
C LYS A 254 -24.12 -9.22 -5.83
N ASN A 255 -23.46 -10.15 -6.49
CA ASN A 255 -23.89 -10.71 -7.76
C ASN A 255 -24.12 -12.21 -7.64
N VAL A 256 -25.40 -12.60 -7.53
CA VAL A 256 -25.82 -14.02 -7.43
C VAL A 256 -25.72 -14.79 -8.75
N ASN A 257 -25.53 -14.09 -9.86
CA ASN A 257 -25.46 -14.66 -11.20
C ASN A 257 -24.03 -14.71 -11.75
N ALA A 258 -23.00 -14.60 -10.88
CA ALA A 258 -21.64 -14.70 -11.34
C ALA A 258 -21.32 -16.13 -11.83
N PRO A 259 -20.40 -16.30 -12.80
CA PRO A 259 -20.20 -17.59 -13.46
C PRO A 259 -19.89 -18.79 -12.56
N ASN A 260 -19.29 -18.59 -11.37
CA ASN A 260 -19.03 -19.69 -10.43
C ASN A 260 -19.76 -19.52 -9.08
N GLY A 261 -20.86 -18.76 -9.05
CA GLY A 261 -21.75 -18.64 -7.89
C GLY A 261 -22.03 -17.20 -7.50
N THR A 262 -22.12 -16.95 -6.19
CA THR A 262 -22.31 -15.59 -5.67
C THR A 262 -20.97 -14.89 -5.50
N ALA A 263 -20.77 -13.80 -6.24
CA ALA A 263 -19.66 -12.89 -6.07
C ALA A 263 -20.04 -11.73 -5.13
N MET A 264 -19.13 -11.31 -4.25
CA MET A 264 -19.40 -10.36 -3.16
C MET A 264 -18.31 -9.30 -2.99
N GLY A 265 -18.74 -8.13 -2.53
CA GLY A 265 -17.90 -7.01 -2.11
C GLY A 265 -17.18 -6.29 -3.24
N LEU A 266 -16.15 -5.53 -2.85
CA LEU A 266 -15.42 -4.58 -3.69
C LEU A 266 -14.89 -5.21 -4.98
N PHE A 267 -14.35 -6.43 -4.89
CA PHE A 267 -13.68 -7.12 -6.00
C PHE A 267 -14.50 -8.28 -6.57
N GLN A 268 -15.80 -8.38 -6.22
CA GLN A 268 -16.70 -9.44 -6.69
C GLN A 268 -16.07 -10.84 -6.50
N LEU A 269 -15.65 -11.11 -5.26
CA LEU A 269 -14.96 -12.35 -4.88
C LEU A 269 -15.94 -13.47 -4.50
N GLU A 270 -15.54 -14.71 -4.74
CA GLU A 270 -16.25 -15.92 -4.32
C GLU A 270 -15.63 -16.48 -3.03
N TYR A 271 -16.46 -16.91 -2.07
CA TYR A 271 -15.99 -17.36 -0.74
C TYR A 271 -14.98 -18.52 -0.80
N ASN A 272 -15.17 -19.47 -1.73
CA ASN A 272 -14.26 -20.60 -1.94
C ASN A 272 -12.86 -20.20 -2.45
N LYS A 273 -12.66 -18.96 -2.90
CA LYS A 273 -11.35 -18.41 -3.29
C LYS A 273 -10.65 -17.70 -2.14
N CYS A 274 -11.38 -17.41 -1.07
CA CYS A 274 -10.93 -16.59 0.04
C CYS A 274 -11.00 -17.37 1.37
N PRO A 275 -10.19 -18.43 1.55
CA PRO A 275 -10.27 -19.30 2.72
C PRO A 275 -9.95 -18.59 4.04
N LYS A 276 -9.32 -17.41 4.00
CA LYS A 276 -9.03 -16.57 5.16
C LYS A 276 -10.12 -15.53 5.46
N ALA A 277 -10.98 -15.24 4.48
CA ALA A 277 -12.01 -14.23 4.66
C ALA A 277 -13.11 -14.78 5.58
N ARG A 278 -13.47 -14.00 6.60
CA ARG A 278 -14.61 -14.32 7.47
C ARG A 278 -15.90 -13.86 6.80
N ASP A 279 -15.89 -12.66 6.25
CA ASP A 279 -17.01 -12.05 5.55
C ASP A 279 -16.54 -11.26 4.32
N LEU A 280 -17.00 -11.61 3.12
CA LEU A 280 -16.64 -10.90 1.90
C LEU A 280 -17.36 -9.55 1.72
N TYR A 281 -18.34 -9.22 2.56
CA TYR A 281 -18.89 -7.86 2.66
C TYR A 281 -18.05 -6.95 3.57
N ASN A 282 -17.17 -7.50 4.40
CA ASN A 282 -16.15 -6.71 5.07
C ASN A 282 -15.09 -6.31 4.02
N ALA A 283 -14.89 -5.00 3.87
CA ALA A 283 -13.97 -4.46 2.88
C ALA A 283 -12.52 -4.92 3.09
N ASN A 284 -12.05 -5.03 4.33
CA ASN A 284 -10.69 -5.44 4.65
C ASN A 284 -10.43 -6.92 4.35
N ASP A 285 -11.38 -7.80 4.66
CA ASP A 285 -11.35 -9.23 4.26
C ASP A 285 -11.36 -9.37 2.73
N ASN A 286 -12.18 -8.56 2.04
CA ASN A 286 -12.28 -8.55 0.58
C ASN A 286 -10.97 -8.06 -0.07
N ILE A 287 -10.40 -6.96 0.43
CA ILE A 287 -9.11 -6.40 -0.02
C ILE A 287 -7.98 -7.40 0.23
N GLU A 288 -7.94 -8.02 1.41
CA GLU A 288 -6.89 -9.00 1.75
C GLU A 288 -6.91 -10.20 0.81
N CYS A 289 -8.09 -10.78 0.58
CA CYS A 289 -8.21 -11.87 -0.39
C CYS A 289 -7.83 -11.44 -1.81
N ALA A 290 -8.26 -10.25 -2.24
CA ALA A 290 -7.93 -9.75 -3.58
C ALA A 290 -6.43 -9.55 -3.77
N VAL A 291 -5.74 -8.95 -2.78
CA VAL A 291 -4.27 -8.77 -2.83
C VAL A 291 -3.56 -10.12 -2.82
N ASP A 292 -3.99 -11.07 -1.98
CA ASP A 292 -3.41 -12.42 -1.92
C ASP A 292 -3.57 -13.18 -3.25
N LEU A 293 -4.75 -13.12 -3.87
CA LEU A 293 -5.00 -13.74 -5.17
C LEU A 293 -4.18 -13.09 -6.26
N LEU A 294 -4.10 -11.76 -6.31
CA LEU A 294 -3.38 -11.03 -7.35
C LEU A 294 -1.88 -11.26 -7.23
N ALA A 295 -1.33 -11.24 -6.02
CA ALA A 295 0.06 -11.56 -5.75
C ALA A 295 0.40 -12.96 -6.28
N LYS A 296 -0.41 -13.96 -5.92
CA LYS A 296 -0.24 -15.32 -6.41
C LYS A 296 -0.30 -15.41 -7.93
N GLU A 297 -1.19 -14.65 -8.57
CA GLU A 297 -1.25 -14.61 -10.03
C GLU A 297 0.01 -14.01 -10.64
N LEU A 298 0.48 -12.88 -10.12
CA LEU A 298 1.69 -12.18 -10.59
C LEU A 298 2.97 -13.00 -10.37
N GLU A 299 3.02 -13.84 -9.35
CA GLU A 299 4.13 -14.80 -9.17
C GLU A 299 4.10 -15.95 -10.17
N ASN A 300 2.94 -16.20 -10.79
CA ASN A 300 2.71 -17.33 -11.69
C ASN A 300 2.75 -16.95 -13.17
N ARG A 301 2.76 -15.67 -13.52
CA ARG A 301 2.79 -15.18 -14.90
C ARG A 301 3.65 -13.93 -15.04
N ASP A 302 4.20 -13.73 -16.23
CA ASP A 302 5.06 -12.60 -16.52
C ASP A 302 4.29 -11.32 -16.87
N ASP A 303 3.02 -11.42 -17.27
CA ASP A 303 2.23 -10.28 -17.77
C ASP A 303 1.13 -9.83 -16.78
N LEU A 304 0.82 -8.54 -16.78
CA LEU A 304 -0.30 -7.97 -16.05
C LEU A 304 -1.62 -8.48 -16.64
N MET A 305 -1.78 -8.36 -17.95
CA MET A 305 -2.95 -8.82 -18.68
C MET A 305 -2.77 -10.25 -19.19
N THR A 306 -3.86 -11.00 -19.23
CA THR A 306 -3.83 -12.39 -19.70
C THR A 306 -4.92 -12.69 -20.72
N PRO A 307 -4.67 -13.55 -21.71
CA PRO A 307 -5.70 -13.99 -22.64
C PRO A 307 -6.63 -15.06 -22.04
N THR A 308 -6.48 -15.44 -20.76
CA THR A 308 -7.22 -16.57 -20.17
C THR A 308 -7.57 -16.36 -18.70
N SER A 309 -8.55 -17.12 -18.20
CA SER A 309 -8.86 -17.24 -16.76
C SER A 309 -8.48 -18.61 -16.19
N LYS A 310 -7.78 -19.43 -16.96
CA LYS A 310 -7.51 -20.83 -16.66
C LYS A 310 -6.02 -21.09 -16.70
N GLY A 311 -5.59 -22.06 -15.89
CA GLY A 311 -4.19 -22.49 -15.84
C GLY A 311 -3.31 -21.53 -15.05
N LYS A 312 -2.01 -21.76 -15.12
CA LYS A 312 -0.98 -21.01 -14.38
C LYS A 312 -0.97 -19.51 -14.75
N GLU A 313 -1.20 -19.20 -16.03
CA GLU A 313 -1.19 -17.83 -16.56
C GLU A 313 -2.56 -17.13 -16.49
N GLY A 314 -3.58 -17.81 -15.94
CA GLY A 314 -4.93 -17.26 -15.86
C GLY A 314 -5.07 -16.17 -14.80
N THR A 315 -6.12 -15.35 -14.96
CA THR A 315 -6.56 -14.40 -13.93
C THR A 315 -7.99 -14.67 -13.48
N TYR A 316 -8.27 -14.40 -12.22
CA TYR A 316 -9.60 -14.34 -11.64
C TYR A 316 -10.42 -13.20 -12.26
N TRP A 317 -9.81 -12.01 -12.42
CA TRP A 317 -10.54 -10.79 -12.74
C TRP A 317 -10.82 -10.61 -14.22
N GLY A 318 -12.09 -10.39 -14.57
CA GLY A 318 -12.49 -9.99 -15.91
C GLY A 318 -11.71 -8.80 -16.48
N PRO A 319 -11.50 -7.74 -15.69
CA PRO A 319 -10.72 -6.57 -16.10
C PRO A 319 -9.30 -6.81 -16.58
N LEU A 320 -8.63 -7.81 -16.01
CA LEU A 320 -7.25 -8.15 -16.36
C LEU A 320 -7.16 -9.16 -17.53
N ARG A 321 -8.28 -9.42 -18.21
CA ARG A 321 -8.35 -10.30 -19.37
C ARG A 321 -8.41 -9.51 -20.68
N SER A 322 -7.87 -10.10 -21.73
CA SER A 322 -8.07 -9.62 -23.10
C SER A 322 -9.56 -9.51 -23.46
N ASP A 323 -9.90 -8.56 -24.32
CA ASP A 323 -11.27 -8.36 -24.80
C ASP A 323 -11.82 -9.58 -25.52
N ASP A 324 -11.00 -10.23 -26.35
CA ASP A 324 -11.40 -11.42 -27.10
C ASP A 324 -11.82 -12.55 -26.15
N TRP A 325 -11.09 -12.71 -25.05
CA TRP A 325 -11.45 -13.69 -24.03
C TRP A 325 -12.72 -13.32 -23.27
N ASN A 326 -12.85 -12.06 -22.85
CA ASN A 326 -14.08 -11.58 -22.20
C ASN A 326 -15.29 -11.79 -23.12
N LYS A 327 -15.17 -11.45 -24.41
CA LYS A 327 -16.21 -11.68 -25.43
C LYS A 327 -16.58 -13.16 -25.54
N LYS A 328 -15.58 -14.06 -25.63
CA LYS A 328 -15.81 -15.51 -25.73
C LYS A 328 -16.54 -16.10 -24.53
N ARG A 329 -16.37 -15.51 -23.34
CA ARG A 329 -16.96 -15.97 -22.07
C ARG A 329 -18.28 -15.28 -21.71
N GLY A 330 -18.76 -14.35 -22.54
CA GLY A 330 -19.87 -13.47 -22.16
C GLY A 330 -19.53 -12.56 -20.97
N GLY A 331 -18.24 -12.30 -20.73
CA GLY A 331 -17.77 -11.43 -19.66
C GLY A 331 -18.02 -9.96 -19.96
N ASP A 332 -17.97 -9.14 -18.91
CA ASP A 332 -18.18 -7.69 -19.02
C ASP A 332 -16.98 -6.99 -19.66
N ILE A 333 -17.02 -6.88 -20.99
CA ILE A 333 -16.03 -6.12 -21.77
C ILE A 333 -16.05 -4.63 -21.39
N LYS A 334 -17.23 -4.07 -21.04
CA LYS A 334 -17.34 -2.65 -20.72
C LYS A 334 -16.64 -2.35 -19.40
N GLY A 335 -16.89 -3.14 -18.37
CA GLY A 335 -16.18 -3.09 -17.10
C GLY A 335 -14.67 -3.25 -17.28
N ALA A 336 -14.24 -4.23 -18.08
CA ALA A 336 -12.83 -4.46 -18.32
C ALA A 336 -12.13 -3.29 -19.03
N ARG A 337 -12.76 -2.72 -20.05
CA ARG A 337 -12.27 -1.51 -20.73
C ARG A 337 -12.25 -0.30 -19.79
N LYS A 338 -13.29 -0.13 -18.96
CA LYS A 338 -13.37 0.93 -17.96
C LYS A 338 -12.19 0.84 -16.99
N THR A 339 -11.95 -0.34 -16.41
CA THR A 339 -10.81 -0.56 -15.51
C THR A 339 -9.51 -0.17 -16.15
N ARG A 340 -9.21 -0.68 -17.36
CA ARG A 340 -7.95 -0.36 -18.05
C ARG A 340 -7.83 1.12 -18.39
N ALA A 341 -8.93 1.76 -18.82
CA ALA A 341 -8.96 3.19 -19.09
C ALA A 341 -8.71 4.05 -17.85
N ILE A 342 -9.05 3.57 -16.64
CA ILE A 342 -8.71 4.23 -15.38
C ILE A 342 -7.25 3.90 -15.00
N MET A 343 -6.82 2.64 -15.11
CA MET A 343 -5.46 2.20 -14.76
C MET A 343 -4.38 3.01 -15.49
N VAL A 344 -4.53 3.22 -16.80
CA VAL A 344 -3.55 3.97 -17.61
C VAL A 344 -3.45 5.46 -17.25
N LYS A 345 -4.41 6.00 -16.48
CA LYS A 345 -4.39 7.39 -15.99
C LYS A 345 -3.54 7.57 -14.73
N TYR A 346 -2.96 6.49 -14.19
CA TYR A 346 -2.06 6.63 -13.05
C TYR A 346 -0.92 7.58 -13.40
N ARG A 347 -0.75 8.59 -12.55
CA ARG A 347 -0.03 9.82 -12.91
C ARG A 347 1.44 9.61 -13.26
N TYR A 348 2.07 8.60 -12.67
CA TYR A 348 3.45 8.28 -12.98
C TYR A 348 3.63 7.57 -14.32
N CYS A 349 2.57 7.07 -14.97
CA CYS A 349 2.65 6.30 -16.20
C CYS A 349 3.11 7.09 -17.43
N THR A 350 2.75 8.38 -17.52
CA THR A 350 3.04 9.21 -18.69
C THR A 350 4.46 9.80 -18.67
N GLY A 351 5.17 9.73 -17.53
CA GLY A 351 6.50 10.33 -17.38
C GLY A 351 6.51 11.87 -17.43
N GLU A 352 5.34 12.51 -17.55
CA GLU A 352 5.21 13.98 -17.54
C GLU A 352 5.41 14.56 -16.15
N HIS A 353 5.38 13.72 -15.11
CA HIS A 353 5.76 14.12 -13.78
C HIS A 353 7.28 14.30 -13.71
N LYS A 354 7.75 15.50 -14.03
CA LYS A 354 9.06 15.96 -13.55
C LYS A 354 8.98 15.97 -12.03
N PRO A 355 9.84 15.24 -11.30
CA PRO A 355 10.00 15.45 -9.88
C PRO A 355 10.43 16.91 -9.70
N GLY A 356 9.49 17.76 -9.30
CA GLY A 356 9.76 19.17 -9.05
C GLY A 356 10.42 19.30 -7.69
N GLU A 357 11.74 19.52 -7.67
CA GLU A 357 12.35 20.73 -7.09
C GLU A 357 12.09 21.06 -5.61
N GLY A 358 11.60 20.13 -4.77
CA GLY A 358 11.24 20.45 -3.38
C GLY A 358 11.39 19.37 -2.32
N ALA A 359 11.68 18.11 -2.65
CA ALA A 359 11.95 17.10 -1.62
C ALA A 359 12.84 15.99 -2.19
N GLU A 360 14.14 16.15 -2.01
CA GLU A 360 15.06 15.01 -1.97
C GLU A 360 14.59 14.14 -0.79
N LEU A 361 13.79 13.11 -1.06
CA LEU A 361 13.57 12.05 -0.07
C LEU A 361 14.96 11.55 0.32
N PRO A 362 15.31 11.47 1.60
CA PRO A 362 16.58 10.92 2.01
C PRO A 362 16.67 9.51 1.43
N ASP A 363 17.58 9.35 0.48
CA ASP A 363 18.02 8.06 -0.02
C ASP A 363 18.41 7.26 1.23
N SER A 364 17.61 6.24 1.54
CA SER A 364 17.94 5.31 2.62
C SER A 364 19.14 4.52 2.11
N THR A 365 20.32 5.07 2.35
CA THR A 365 21.60 4.48 1.98
C THR A 365 21.64 3.05 2.51
N SER A 366 21.49 2.10 1.60
CA SER A 366 22.01 0.76 1.76
C SER A 366 23.52 0.91 1.89
N GLU A 367 24.02 0.72 3.11
CA GLU A 367 25.44 0.62 3.42
C GLU A 367 26.01 -0.64 2.76
N GLU A 368 26.30 -0.55 1.47
CA GLU A 368 26.97 -1.60 0.71
C GLU A 368 28.45 -1.62 1.10
N THR A 369 28.77 -2.46 2.07
CA THR A 369 30.16 -2.75 2.44
C THR A 369 30.80 -3.54 1.31
N LYS A 370 31.59 -2.85 0.49
CA LYS A 370 32.39 -3.44 -0.59
C LYS A 370 33.62 -4.14 0.00
N PRO A 371 33.82 -5.47 -0.15
CA PRO A 371 35.13 -6.04 0.09
C PRO A 371 36.01 -5.80 -1.14
N ALA A 372 37.19 -5.23 -0.88
CA ALA A 372 38.30 -5.26 -1.80
C ALA A 372 38.77 -6.70 -1.98
N VAL A 373 38.85 -7.18 -3.23
CA VAL A 373 39.58 -8.40 -3.59
C VAL A 373 40.38 -8.13 -4.85
N ASP A 374 41.62 -8.58 -4.76
CA ASP A 374 42.77 -8.27 -5.58
C ASP A 374 42.68 -8.71 -7.05
N GLU A 375 43.45 -7.96 -7.86
CA GLU A 375 43.82 -8.31 -9.22
C GLU A 375 44.54 -9.66 -9.28
N ALA A 376 44.02 -10.57 -10.11
CA ALA A 376 44.82 -11.65 -10.68
C ALA A 376 44.52 -11.78 -12.18
N LYS A 377 45.58 -11.56 -12.96
CA LYS A 377 45.70 -11.82 -14.39
C LYS A 377 45.59 -13.33 -14.65
N ASP A 378 44.87 -13.74 -15.70
CA ASP A 378 45.47 -14.40 -16.88
C ASP A 378 44.45 -15.07 -17.83
N ALA A 379 44.90 -15.14 -19.10
CA ALA A 379 44.61 -16.13 -20.14
C ALA A 379 43.29 -16.07 -20.97
N LYS A 380 43.46 -15.47 -22.16
CA LYS A 380 43.11 -16.02 -23.50
C LYS A 380 42.15 -17.24 -23.54
N SER A 381 41.01 -17.08 -24.22
CA SER A 381 40.63 -17.99 -25.31
C SER A 381 39.55 -17.37 -26.21
N GLN A 382 39.93 -17.10 -27.46
CA GLN A 382 39.03 -16.72 -28.54
C GLN A 382 38.26 -17.95 -29.02
N LYS A 383 36.94 -17.87 -29.14
CA LYS A 383 36.15 -18.85 -29.91
C LYS A 383 35.16 -18.14 -30.84
N ALA A 384 35.33 -18.43 -32.12
CA ALA A 384 34.64 -17.88 -33.28
C ALA A 384 33.12 -18.19 -33.32
N PRO A 385 32.34 -17.42 -34.12
CA PRO A 385 30.89 -17.57 -34.20
C PRO A 385 30.47 -18.73 -35.10
N LYS A 386 29.52 -19.56 -34.63
CA LYS A 386 28.82 -20.55 -35.46
C LYS A 386 27.62 -19.90 -36.16
N LYS A 387 27.66 -19.93 -37.49
CA LYS A 387 26.56 -19.63 -38.42
C LYS A 387 25.45 -20.69 -38.33
N SER A 388 24.22 -20.19 -38.52
CA SER A 388 23.09 -20.75 -39.28
C SER A 388 22.60 -22.17 -38.97
N GLN A 389 21.32 -22.28 -38.60
CA GLN A 389 20.34 -23.00 -39.41
C GLN A 389 18.88 -22.63 -39.03
N LYS A 390 18.13 -22.25 -40.06
CA LYS A 390 16.70 -21.93 -40.10
C LYS A 390 15.94 -23.23 -40.38
N PRO A 391 14.91 -23.63 -39.60
CA PRO A 391 14.04 -24.71 -40.01
C PRO A 391 12.95 -24.22 -40.97
N SER A 392 12.81 -24.97 -42.05
CA SER A 392 11.84 -24.85 -43.13
C SER A 392 10.40 -24.97 -42.63
N GLN A 393 9.53 -24.14 -43.22
CA GLN A 393 8.08 -24.26 -43.14
C GLN A 393 7.62 -25.57 -43.80
N ALA A 394 6.68 -26.26 -43.16
CA ALA A 394 5.95 -27.39 -43.73
C ALA A 394 4.51 -26.95 -44.12
N PRO A 395 3.94 -27.51 -45.20
CA PRO A 395 2.73 -26.98 -45.83
C PRO A 395 1.42 -27.37 -45.11
N LYS A 396 0.45 -26.45 -45.24
CA LYS A 396 -0.94 -26.57 -44.80
C LYS A 396 -1.63 -27.80 -45.41
N LYS A 397 -2.24 -28.61 -44.55
CA LYS A 397 -3.18 -29.67 -44.93
C LYS A 397 -4.53 -29.00 -45.25
N GLN A 398 -4.99 -29.12 -46.49
CA GLN A 398 -6.35 -28.78 -46.91
C GLN A 398 -7.31 -29.82 -46.35
N GLU A 399 -8.38 -29.35 -45.72
CA GLU A 399 -9.50 -30.15 -45.24
C GLU A 399 -10.61 -30.10 -46.31
N PRO A 400 -11.24 -31.23 -46.67
CA PRO A 400 -12.20 -31.27 -47.77
C PRO A 400 -13.58 -30.74 -47.37
N LEU A 401 -14.11 -29.95 -48.31
CA LEU A 401 -15.47 -29.46 -48.43
C LEU A 401 -16.46 -30.65 -48.39
N ILE A 402 -17.32 -30.71 -47.37
CA ILE A 402 -18.52 -31.55 -47.39
C ILE A 402 -19.67 -30.70 -47.93
N GLN A 403 -20.14 -31.08 -49.13
CA GLN A 403 -21.41 -30.65 -49.72
C GLN A 403 -22.43 -31.80 -49.59
N SER A 404 -23.71 -31.42 -49.46
CA SER A 404 -24.94 -32.22 -49.61
C SER A 404 -25.30 -33.08 -48.39
N ILE A 405 -26.52 -33.07 -47.85
CA ILE A 405 -27.87 -32.99 -48.44
C ILE A 405 -28.79 -32.15 -47.55
#